data_AF-A0AAD9S6Z7-F1
#
_entry.id   AF-A0AAD9S6Z7-F1
#
_cell.length_a   1.000
_cell.length_b   1.000
_cell.length_c   1.000
_cell.angle_alpha   90.00
_cell.angle_beta   90.00
_cell.angle_gamma   90.00
#
_symmetry.space_group_name_H-M   'P 1'
#
loop_
_entity.id
_entity.type
_entity.pdbx_description
1 polymer ?
#
loop_
_entity_poly.entity_id
_entity_poly.type
_entity_poly.pdbx_seq_one_letter_code
_entity_poly.pdbx_strand_id
1 'polypeptide(L)'
;MVNKVLGAYVAADALFVATGAILVGFSVIVQNIMFEVPTEGSQAVRNLLYQQFPLTAGIVNGVMVFVTFALTLPAIAMPTRGWLKLSGYMLVVNAVFSVILGLYLWILTLRTKESLAPLWAQQQPRVQDLMQTTFACCGFFNSTSPAFVTDATCPSPAAASLMRGCAAPLSSFANVFVDNIFTAVFGMAGIDGLFILATACLLKDRKERERFRYIDSKTQPSTF
;
A
#
# COMPACT_ATOMS: atom_id res chain seq x y z
N MET A 1 1.73 -7.72 36.92
CA MET A 1 1.89 -6.38 36.30
C MET A 1 2.32 -6.59 34.86
N VAL A 2 1.59 -6.02 33.89
CA VAL A 2 1.99 -6.09 32.47
C VAL A 2 3.35 -5.39 32.32
N ASN A 3 4.34 -6.11 31.77
CA ASN A 3 5.61 -5.49 31.44
C ASN A 3 5.35 -4.39 30.40
N LYS A 4 5.84 -3.16 30.62
CA LYS A 4 5.71 -2.05 29.66
C LYS A 4 6.20 -2.45 28.27
N VAL A 5 7.23 -3.29 28.19
CA VAL A 5 7.76 -3.83 26.93
C VAL A 5 6.76 -4.75 26.23
N LEU A 6 6.07 -5.61 26.98
CA LEU A 6 5.02 -6.48 26.44
C LEU A 6 3.80 -5.66 25.99
N GLY A 7 3.43 -4.63 26.74
CA GLY A 7 2.36 -3.71 26.36
C GLY A 7 2.64 -2.97 25.04
N ALA A 8 3.87 -2.46 24.87
CA ALA A 8 4.30 -1.83 23.63
C ALA A 8 4.31 -2.81 22.44
N TYR A 9 4.75 -4.05 22.66
CA TYR A 9 4.70 -5.11 21.65
C TYR A 9 3.27 -5.40 21.20
N VAL A 10 2.33 -5.58 22.14
CA VAL A 10 0.92 -5.84 21.82
C VAL A 10 0.28 -4.66 21.09
N ALA A 11 0.61 -3.42 21.46
CA ALA A 11 0.14 -2.25 20.74
C ALA A 11 0.67 -2.20 19.29
N ALA A 12 1.95 -2.52 19.08
CA ALA A 12 2.53 -2.59 17.75
C ALA A 12 1.93 -3.73 16.91
N ASP A 13 1.68 -4.89 17.52
CA ASP A 13 1.03 -6.05 16.89
C ASP A 13 -0.42 -5.73 16.45
N ALA A 14 -1.16 -4.98 17.26
CA ALA A 14 -2.51 -4.50 16.92
C ALA A 14 -2.50 -3.49 15.76
N LEU A 15 -1.54 -2.57 15.72
CA LEU A 15 -1.36 -1.66 14.60
C LEU A 15 -0.99 -2.42 13.32
N PHE A 16 -0.09 -3.39 13.44
CA PHE A 16 0.36 -4.23 12.33
C PHE A 16 -0.79 -5.04 11.71
N VAL A 17 -1.64 -5.69 12.51
CA VAL A 17 -2.80 -6.41 11.93
C VAL A 17 -3.83 -5.45 11.33
N ALA A 18 -3.99 -4.24 11.88
CA ALA A 18 -4.86 -3.22 11.31
C ALA A 18 -4.38 -2.74 9.92
N THR A 19 -3.07 -2.58 9.71
CA THR A 19 -2.54 -2.25 8.37
C THR A 19 -2.81 -3.36 7.37
N GLY A 20 -2.66 -4.62 7.77
CA GLY A 20 -3.03 -5.78 6.95
C GLY A 20 -4.50 -5.79 6.55
N ALA A 21 -5.40 -5.51 7.49
CA ALA A 21 -6.84 -5.41 7.22
C ALA A 21 -7.17 -4.28 6.25
N ILE A 22 -6.58 -3.10 6.42
CA ILE A 22 -6.75 -1.97 5.49
C ILE A 22 -6.23 -2.33 4.10
N LEU A 23 -5.06 -2.96 4.01
CA LEU A 23 -4.46 -3.34 2.73
C LEU A 23 -5.31 -4.35 1.95
N VAL A 24 -5.81 -5.40 2.61
CA VAL A 24 -6.72 -6.37 1.99
C VAL A 24 -8.04 -5.70 1.62
N GLY A 25 -8.64 -4.95 2.54
CA GLY A 25 -9.91 -4.26 2.31
C GLY A 25 -9.84 -3.33 1.10
N PHE A 26 -8.82 -2.49 1.04
CA PHE A 26 -8.56 -1.63 -0.11
C PHE A 26 -8.40 -2.44 -1.40
N SER A 27 -7.55 -3.47 -1.39
CA SER A 27 -7.25 -4.25 -2.60
C SER A 27 -8.49 -4.96 -3.15
N VAL A 28 -9.32 -5.55 -2.28
CA VAL A 28 -10.56 -6.24 -2.67
C VAL A 28 -11.63 -5.27 -3.14
N ILE A 29 -11.83 -4.16 -2.41
CA ILE A 29 -12.82 -3.14 -2.82
C ILE A 29 -12.45 -2.59 -4.20
N VAL A 30 -11.18 -2.25 -4.41
CA VAL A 30 -10.71 -1.70 -5.69
C VAL A 30 -10.88 -2.72 -6.82
N GLN A 31 -10.59 -4.01 -6.59
CA GLN A 31 -10.82 -5.06 -7.60
C GLN A 31 -12.28 -5.14 -8.06
N ASN A 32 -13.24 -4.84 -7.18
CA ASN A 32 -14.65 -4.87 -7.52
C ASN A 32 -15.12 -3.63 -8.29
N ILE A 33 -14.53 -2.46 -8.03
CA ILE A 33 -15.00 -1.18 -8.61
C ILE A 33 -14.18 -0.72 -9.84
N MET A 34 -12.99 -1.28 -10.07
CA MET A 34 -12.07 -0.80 -11.12
C MET A 34 -12.59 -0.95 -12.56
N PHE A 35 -13.60 -1.79 -12.77
CA PHE A 35 -14.27 -2.01 -14.07
C PHE A 35 -15.68 -1.41 -14.13
N GLU A 36 -16.10 -0.66 -13.12
CA GLU A 36 -17.38 0.05 -13.16
C GLU A 36 -17.39 1.08 -14.29
N VAL A 37 -18.54 1.21 -14.95
CA VAL A 37 -18.74 2.20 -16.01
C VAL A 37 -18.67 3.59 -15.39
N PRO A 38 -17.71 4.45 -15.78
CA PRO A 38 -17.55 5.75 -15.17
C PRO A 38 -18.69 6.68 -15.58
N THR A 39 -19.21 7.44 -14.62
CA THR A 39 -20.18 8.52 -14.85
C THR A 39 -19.52 9.90 -14.90
N GLU A 40 -18.31 10.03 -14.36
CA GLU A 40 -17.51 11.26 -14.33
C GLU A 40 -16.09 11.01 -14.86
N GLY A 41 -15.44 12.03 -15.43
CA GLY A 41 -14.07 11.89 -15.94
C GLY A 41 -13.03 11.64 -14.85
N SER A 42 -13.24 12.15 -13.63
CA SER A 42 -12.39 11.86 -12.48
C SER A 42 -12.42 10.37 -12.12
N GLN A 43 -13.62 9.78 -12.13
CA GLN A 43 -13.84 8.34 -11.93
C GLN A 43 -13.23 7.52 -13.07
N ALA A 44 -13.35 7.98 -14.32
CA ALA A 44 -12.72 7.31 -15.46
C ALA A 44 -11.19 7.21 -15.25
N VAL A 45 -10.52 8.32 -14.93
CA VAL A 45 -9.06 8.31 -14.67
C VAL A 45 -8.73 7.43 -13.46
N ARG A 46 -9.51 7.52 -12.37
CA ARG A 46 -9.31 6.69 -11.18
C ARG A 46 -9.39 5.19 -11.49
N ASN A 47 -10.40 4.77 -12.24
CA ASN A 47 -10.58 3.37 -12.62
C ASN A 47 -9.41 2.86 -13.48
N LEU A 48 -8.86 3.72 -14.36
CA LEU A 48 -7.66 3.39 -15.13
C LEU A 48 -6.41 3.26 -14.26
N LEU A 49 -6.26 4.11 -13.25
CA LEU A 49 -5.14 4.01 -12.30
C LEU A 49 -5.23 2.73 -11.48
N TYR A 50 -6.43 2.37 -11.01
CA TYR A 50 -6.66 1.12 -10.29
C TYR A 50 -6.28 -0.13 -11.09
N GLN A 51 -6.44 -0.10 -12.42
CA GLN A 51 -6.00 -1.20 -13.29
C GLN A 51 -4.49 -1.39 -13.35
N GLN A 52 -3.71 -0.35 -13.00
CA GLN A 52 -2.25 -0.46 -12.93
C GLN A 52 -1.75 -0.89 -11.55
N PHE A 53 -2.60 -0.89 -10.52
CA PHE A 53 -2.15 -1.21 -9.17
C PHE A 53 -1.90 -2.71 -9.00
N PRO A 54 -0.88 -3.10 -8.22
CA PRO A 54 -0.55 -4.50 -7.97
C PRO A 54 -1.49 -5.09 -6.89
N LEU A 55 -2.81 -5.02 -7.11
CA LEU A 55 -3.84 -5.35 -6.12
C LEU A 55 -3.72 -6.80 -5.60
N THR A 56 -3.43 -7.75 -6.49
CA THR A 56 -3.21 -9.15 -6.11
C THR A 56 -2.02 -9.31 -5.18
N ALA A 57 -0.92 -8.59 -5.44
CA ALA A 57 0.24 -8.60 -4.56
C ALA A 57 -0.07 -7.92 -3.21
N GLY A 58 -0.91 -6.88 -3.21
CA GLY A 58 -1.45 -6.26 -1.99
C GLY A 58 -2.24 -7.25 -1.13
N ILE A 59 -3.13 -8.05 -1.75
CA ILE A 59 -3.88 -9.11 -1.05
C ILE A 59 -2.93 -10.15 -0.46
N VAL A 60 -1.96 -10.62 -1.25
CA VAL A 60 -0.96 -11.60 -0.77
C VAL A 60 -0.20 -11.06 0.43
N ASN A 61 0.26 -9.81 0.39
CA ASN A 61 0.93 -9.18 1.53
C ASN A 61 0.03 -9.10 2.76
N GLY A 62 -1.23 -8.69 2.59
CA GLY A 62 -2.18 -8.63 3.68
C GLY A 62 -2.47 -9.99 4.30
N VAL A 63 -2.58 -11.06 3.51
CA VAL A 63 -2.68 -12.44 4.02
C VAL A 63 -1.43 -12.82 4.81
N MET A 64 -0.23 -12.48 4.32
CA MET A 64 1.00 -12.73 5.07
C MET A 64 1.03 -11.96 6.40
N VAL A 65 0.48 -10.75 6.47
CA VAL A 65 0.32 -10.00 7.74
C VAL A 65 -0.55 -10.78 8.73
N PHE A 66 -1.70 -11.32 8.30
CA PHE A 66 -2.56 -12.13 9.16
C PHE A 66 -1.88 -13.43 9.61
N VAL A 67 -1.13 -14.09 8.74
CA VAL A 67 -0.34 -15.28 9.10
C VAL A 67 0.72 -14.92 10.15
N THR A 68 1.46 -13.82 9.94
CA THR A 68 2.45 -13.33 10.92
C THR A 68 1.79 -13.02 12.25
N PHE A 69 0.63 -12.35 12.26
CA PHE A 69 -0.14 -12.08 13.47
C PHE A 69 -0.60 -13.37 14.18
N ALA A 70 -1.05 -14.38 13.44
CA ALA A 70 -1.37 -15.67 14.05
C ALA A 70 -0.16 -16.32 14.75
N LEU A 71 1.05 -16.11 14.22
CA LEU A 71 2.31 -16.57 14.84
C LEU A 71 2.76 -15.70 16.03
N THR A 72 2.29 -14.45 16.15
CA THR A 72 2.59 -13.59 17.31
C THR A 72 1.73 -13.96 18.53
N LEU A 73 0.53 -14.52 18.33
CA LEU A 73 -0.33 -15.00 19.43
C LEU A 73 0.36 -16.00 20.39
N PRO A 74 0.95 -17.13 19.93
CA PRO A 74 1.71 -18.01 20.82
C PRO A 74 2.97 -17.33 21.34
N ALA A 75 3.57 -16.40 20.60
CA ALA A 75 4.70 -15.62 21.08
C ALA A 75 4.30 -14.73 22.28
N ILE A 76 3.09 -14.18 22.31
CA ILE A 76 2.56 -13.39 23.44
C ILE A 76 2.20 -14.31 24.62
N ALA A 77 1.49 -15.41 24.34
CA ALA A 77 0.97 -16.30 25.38
C ALA A 77 2.05 -17.13 26.08
N MET A 78 3.11 -17.52 25.36
CA MET A 78 4.15 -18.39 25.89
C MET A 78 5.43 -17.61 26.21
N PRO A 79 6.12 -17.91 27.33
CA PRO A 79 7.39 -17.26 27.66
C PRO A 79 8.56 -17.69 26.77
N THR A 80 8.35 -18.71 25.92
CA THR A 80 9.37 -19.24 25.01
C THR A 80 9.77 -18.22 23.96
N ARG A 81 11.06 -18.21 23.59
CA ARG A 81 11.61 -17.29 22.58
C ARG A 81 11.54 -17.80 21.15
N GLY A 82 11.23 -19.09 20.95
CA GLY A 82 11.15 -19.71 19.63
C GLY A 82 10.13 -19.04 18.71
N TRP A 83 8.88 -18.93 19.19
CA TRP A 83 7.79 -18.26 18.47
C TRP A 83 8.10 -16.80 18.15
N LEU A 84 8.70 -16.08 19.10
CA LEU A 84 9.04 -14.67 18.91
C LEU A 84 10.16 -14.45 17.87
N LYS A 85 11.09 -15.41 17.72
CA LYS A 85 12.07 -15.39 16.63
C LYS A 85 11.42 -15.71 15.29
N LEU A 86 10.58 -16.74 15.25
CA LEU A 86 9.88 -17.15 14.03
C LEU A 86 8.99 -16.04 13.49
N SER A 87 8.14 -15.46 14.33
CA SER A 87 7.29 -14.32 13.96
C SER A 87 8.12 -13.10 13.59
N GLY A 88 9.26 -12.86 14.27
CA GLY A 88 10.20 -11.79 13.93
C GLY A 88 10.81 -11.92 12.54
N TYR A 89 11.23 -13.12 12.12
CA TYR A 89 11.73 -13.33 10.75
C TYR A 89 10.62 -13.19 9.70
N MET A 90 9.42 -13.70 9.97
CA MET A 90 8.28 -13.54 9.06
C MET A 90 7.88 -12.07 8.92
N LEU A 91 7.94 -11.30 10.01
CA LEU A 91 7.72 -9.86 9.99
C LEU A 91 8.72 -9.11 9.10
N VAL A 92 10.00 -9.50 9.12
CA VAL A 92 11.00 -8.92 8.21
C VAL A 92 10.66 -9.21 6.75
N VAL A 93 10.19 -10.42 6.44
CA VAL A 93 9.73 -10.76 5.08
C VAL A 93 8.54 -9.88 4.66
N ASN A 94 7.56 -9.69 5.55
CA ASN A 94 6.43 -8.80 5.30
C ASN A 94 6.88 -7.34 5.09
N ALA A 95 7.79 -6.83 5.92
CA ALA A 95 8.30 -5.47 5.79
C ALA A 95 8.98 -5.24 4.43
N VAL A 96 9.80 -6.21 3.99
CA VAL A 96 10.45 -6.14 2.67
C VAL A 96 9.40 -6.15 1.56
N PHE A 97 8.37 -6.99 1.66
CA PHE A 97 7.30 -7.05 0.67
C PHE A 97 6.49 -5.74 0.63
N SER A 98 6.14 -5.18 1.79
CA SER A 98 5.47 -3.87 1.91
C SER A 98 6.28 -2.75 1.25
N VAL A 99 7.61 -2.73 1.46
CA VAL A 99 8.50 -1.75 0.82
C VAL A 99 8.53 -1.94 -0.70
N ILE A 100 8.57 -3.18 -1.20
CA ILE A 100 8.53 -3.44 -2.65
C ILE A 100 7.23 -2.91 -3.27
N LEU A 101 6.08 -3.11 -2.61
CA LEU A 101 4.80 -2.56 -3.07
C LEU A 101 4.80 -1.03 -3.06
N GLY A 102 5.32 -0.42 -1.99
CA GLY A 102 5.46 1.04 -1.90
C GLY A 102 6.35 1.60 -3.01
N LEU A 103 7.48 0.96 -3.29
CA LEU A 103 8.39 1.34 -4.38
C LEU A 103 7.75 1.18 -5.75
N TYR A 104 6.96 0.12 -5.98
CA TYR A 104 6.24 -0.07 -7.24
C TYR A 104 5.25 1.08 -7.49
N LEU A 105 4.44 1.44 -6.48
CA LEU A 105 3.50 2.55 -6.58
C LEU A 105 4.19 3.90 -6.76
N TRP A 106 5.32 4.10 -6.08
CA TRP A 106 6.13 5.31 -6.25
C TRP A 106 6.75 5.42 -7.65
N ILE A 107 7.26 4.32 -8.22
CA ILE A 107 7.76 4.32 -9.61
C ILE A 107 6.63 4.65 -10.60
N LEU A 108 5.41 4.21 -10.32
CA LEU A 108 4.23 4.54 -11.12
C LEU A 108 4.00 6.05 -11.19
N THR A 109 4.19 6.80 -10.09
CA THR A 109 4.02 8.27 -10.09
C THR A 109 5.07 8.99 -10.92
N LEU A 110 6.28 8.44 -11.04
CA LEU A 110 7.33 8.98 -11.90
C LEU A 110 7.04 8.78 -13.39
N ARG A 111 6.26 7.75 -13.75
CA ARG A 111 5.98 7.35 -15.14
C ARG A 111 4.52 7.52 -15.55
N THR A 112 3.73 8.25 -14.77
CA THR A 112 2.27 8.44 -14.98
C THR A 112 1.91 8.84 -16.41
N LYS A 113 2.66 9.79 -17.01
CA LYS A 113 2.41 10.24 -18.38
C LYS A 113 2.64 9.15 -19.42
N GLU A 114 3.69 8.35 -19.25
CA GLU A 114 4.05 7.26 -20.17
C GLU A 114 3.08 6.08 -20.01
N SER A 115 2.65 5.76 -18.79
CA SER A 115 1.75 4.65 -18.51
C SER A 115 0.30 4.94 -18.89
N LEU A 116 -0.16 6.19 -18.79
CA LEU A 116 -1.52 6.58 -19.17
C LEU A 116 -1.72 6.70 -20.68
N ALA A 117 -0.66 6.96 -21.46
CA ALA A 117 -0.74 7.11 -22.91
C ALA A 117 -1.35 5.90 -23.65
N PRO A 118 -0.84 4.66 -23.46
CA PRO A 118 -1.44 3.48 -24.10
C PRO A 118 -2.84 3.19 -23.56
N LEU A 119 -3.09 3.45 -22.27
CA LEU A 119 -4.43 3.25 -21.68
C LEU A 119 -5.45 4.19 -22.29
N TRP A 120 -5.10 5.46 -22.49
CA TRP A 120 -5.95 6.46 -23.17
C TRP A 120 -6.36 5.96 -24.55
N ALA A 121 -5.40 5.51 -25.36
CA ALA A 121 -5.64 5.05 -26.73
C ALA A 121 -6.53 3.80 -26.81
N GLN A 122 -6.54 2.97 -25.76
CA GLN A 122 -7.37 1.77 -25.67
C GLN A 122 -8.77 2.03 -25.11
N GLN A 123 -9.04 3.23 -24.59
CA GLN A 123 -10.35 3.56 -24.03
C GLN A 123 -11.42 3.74 -25.11
N GLN A 124 -12.66 3.43 -24.72
CA GLN A 124 -13.82 3.70 -25.56
C GLN A 124 -14.03 5.21 -25.73
N PRO A 125 -14.58 5.67 -26.87
CA PRO A 125 -14.80 7.09 -27.14
C PRO A 125 -15.59 7.81 -26.04
N ARG A 126 -16.58 7.13 -25.44
CA ARG A 126 -17.36 7.66 -24.32
C ARG A 126 -16.49 8.00 -23.10
N VAL A 127 -15.54 7.13 -22.75
CA VAL A 127 -14.66 7.33 -21.59
C VAL A 127 -13.65 8.44 -21.88
N GLN A 128 -13.19 8.56 -23.13
CA GLN A 128 -12.35 9.69 -23.58
C GLN A 128 -13.11 11.02 -23.48
N ASP A 129 -14.34 11.09 -23.99
CA ASP A 129 -15.23 12.26 -23.89
C ASP A 129 -15.42 12.74 -22.44
N LEU A 130 -15.73 11.81 -21.52
CA LEU A 130 -15.83 12.07 -20.08
C LEU A 130 -14.55 12.72 -19.51
N MET A 131 -13.38 12.22 -19.90
CA MET A 131 -12.09 12.78 -19.45
C MET A 131 -11.82 14.15 -20.09
N GLN A 132 -12.13 14.35 -21.37
CA GLN A 132 -11.91 15.60 -22.10
C GLN A 132 -12.76 16.74 -21.53
N THR A 133 -14.05 16.48 -21.34
CA THR A 133 -15.00 17.41 -20.74
C THR A 133 -14.62 17.78 -19.30
N THR A 134 -14.23 16.79 -18.48
CA THR A 134 -13.90 17.03 -17.07
C THR A 134 -12.60 17.82 -16.89
N PHE A 135 -11.57 17.53 -17.71
CA PHE A 135 -10.24 18.13 -17.55
C PHE A 135 -9.95 19.28 -18.53
N ALA A 136 -10.94 19.66 -19.35
CA ALA A 136 -10.89 20.71 -20.36
C ALA A 136 -9.62 20.59 -21.23
N CYS A 137 -9.50 19.45 -21.92
CA CYS A 137 -8.34 19.10 -22.72
C CYS A 137 -8.72 18.30 -23.96
N CYS A 138 -7.90 18.35 -25.00
CA CYS A 138 -8.09 17.60 -26.25
C CYS A 138 -6.87 16.74 -26.53
N GLY A 139 -7.06 15.51 -27.01
CA GLY A 139 -5.98 14.57 -27.30
C GLY A 139 -5.14 14.21 -26.07
N PHE A 140 -4.12 13.35 -26.20
CA PHE A 140 -3.28 12.98 -25.05
C PHE A 140 -1.98 13.77 -25.00
N PHE A 141 -1.05 13.52 -25.94
CA PHE A 141 0.26 14.17 -25.94
C PHE A 141 0.18 15.60 -26.47
N ASN A 142 -0.55 15.76 -27.58
CA ASN A 142 -0.87 17.04 -28.20
C ASN A 142 -2.37 17.07 -28.49
N SER A 143 -2.89 18.25 -28.83
CA SER A 143 -4.32 18.48 -29.03
C SER A 143 -4.95 17.68 -30.18
N THR A 144 -4.11 17.05 -31.01
CA THR A 144 -4.51 16.25 -32.17
C THR A 144 -3.96 14.82 -32.15
N SER A 145 -3.13 14.42 -31.17
CA SER A 145 -2.48 13.10 -31.15
C SER A 145 -2.26 12.53 -29.75
N PRO A 146 -2.73 11.29 -29.46
CA PRO A 146 -3.69 10.47 -30.22
C PRO A 146 -5.01 11.23 -30.44
N ALA A 147 -5.80 10.78 -31.42
CA ALA A 147 -7.02 11.47 -31.84
C ALA A 147 -7.96 11.73 -30.65
N PHE A 148 -8.51 12.94 -30.61
CA PHE A 148 -9.54 13.33 -29.64
C PHE A 148 -10.92 12.88 -30.14
N VAL A 149 -11.88 12.75 -29.21
CA VAL A 149 -13.27 12.53 -29.57
C VAL A 149 -13.91 13.90 -29.76
N THR A 150 -14.73 14.05 -30.80
CA THR A 150 -15.46 15.31 -31.02
C THR A 150 -16.55 15.44 -29.97
N ASP A 151 -16.35 16.36 -29.03
CA ASP A 151 -17.25 16.67 -27.92
C ASP A 151 -17.53 18.18 -27.84
N ALA A 152 -18.21 18.62 -26.77
CA ALA A 152 -18.46 20.04 -26.53
C ALA A 152 -17.17 20.85 -26.27
N THR A 153 -16.10 20.19 -25.83
CA THR A 153 -14.79 20.80 -25.52
C THR A 153 -13.94 20.99 -26.79
N CYS A 154 -13.98 19.99 -27.66
CA CYS A 154 -13.16 19.80 -28.86
C CYS A 154 -14.09 19.56 -30.07
N PRO A 155 -14.94 20.54 -30.46
CA PRO A 155 -15.96 20.34 -31.49
C PRO A 155 -15.38 20.21 -32.90
N SER A 156 -14.16 20.72 -33.12
CA SER A 156 -13.46 20.62 -34.39
C SER A 156 -11.94 20.57 -34.18
N PRO A 157 -11.17 20.06 -35.17
CA PRO A 157 -9.70 20.10 -35.10
C PRO A 157 -9.12 21.50 -34.93
N ALA A 158 -9.78 22.52 -35.49
CA ALA A 158 -9.38 23.92 -35.31
C ALA A 158 -9.57 24.38 -33.86
N ALA A 159 -10.72 24.08 -33.24
CA ALA A 159 -10.95 24.39 -31.83
C ALA A 159 -10.02 23.58 -30.90
N ALA A 160 -9.80 22.29 -31.21
CA ALA A 160 -8.91 21.44 -30.45
C ALA A 160 -7.46 21.95 -30.47
N SER A 161 -6.99 22.52 -31.59
CA SER A 161 -5.62 23.07 -31.69
C SER A 161 -5.32 24.24 -30.73
N LEU A 162 -6.36 24.90 -30.21
CA LEU A 162 -6.25 25.97 -29.22
C LEU A 162 -6.25 25.43 -27.77
N MET A 163 -6.63 24.16 -27.60
CA MET A 163 -6.65 23.49 -26.29
C MET A 163 -5.31 22.80 -26.00
N ARG A 164 -5.06 22.54 -24.73
CA ARG A 164 -3.90 21.75 -24.29
C ARG A 164 -4.16 20.23 -24.38
N GLY A 165 -3.09 19.45 -24.52
CA GLY A 165 -3.13 17.99 -24.40
C GLY A 165 -3.58 17.51 -23.02
N CYS A 166 -4.32 16.40 -22.96
CA CYS A 166 -4.81 15.82 -21.70
C CYS A 166 -3.71 15.23 -20.81
N ALA A 167 -2.51 14.96 -21.34
CA ALA A 167 -1.42 14.35 -20.57
C ALA A 167 -1.08 15.13 -19.29
N ALA A 168 -1.00 16.47 -19.34
CA ALA A 168 -0.65 17.28 -18.18
C ALA A 168 -1.74 17.29 -17.08
N PRO A 169 -3.02 17.65 -17.36
CA PRO A 169 -4.06 17.64 -16.33
C PRO A 169 -4.34 16.24 -15.78
N LEU A 170 -4.34 15.20 -16.62
CA LEU A 170 -4.52 13.82 -16.15
C LEU A 170 -3.37 13.37 -15.26
N SER A 171 -2.11 13.65 -15.66
CA SER A 171 -0.95 13.30 -14.84
C SER A 171 -0.94 14.05 -13.51
N SER A 172 -1.39 15.31 -13.48
CA SER A 172 -1.51 16.06 -12.23
C SER A 172 -2.51 15.42 -11.26
N PHE A 173 -3.70 15.05 -11.75
CA PHE A 173 -4.70 14.36 -10.94
C PHE A 173 -4.19 13.00 -10.46
N ALA A 174 -3.63 12.21 -11.39
CA ALA A 174 -3.10 10.90 -11.10
C ALA A 174 -1.94 10.93 -10.09
N ASN A 175 -1.01 11.89 -10.20
CA ASN A 175 0.07 12.05 -9.23
C ASN A 175 -0.49 12.33 -7.85
N VAL A 176 -1.36 13.33 -7.67
CA VAL A 176 -1.97 13.63 -6.35
C VAL A 176 -2.70 12.41 -5.78
N PHE A 177 -3.42 11.68 -6.63
CA PHE A 177 -4.16 10.49 -6.21
C PHE A 177 -3.24 9.35 -5.75
N VAL A 178 -2.25 9.00 -6.57
CA VAL A 178 -1.30 7.92 -6.28
C VAL A 178 -0.34 8.32 -5.15
N ASP A 179 0.01 9.60 -5.02
CA ASP A 179 0.85 10.15 -3.94
C ASP A 179 0.27 9.85 -2.55
N ASN A 180 -1.03 10.09 -2.38
CA ASN A 180 -1.72 9.77 -1.13
C ASN A 180 -1.68 8.26 -0.83
N ILE A 181 -1.84 7.43 -1.85
CA ILE A 181 -1.89 5.96 -1.69
C ILE A 181 -0.51 5.40 -1.39
N PHE A 182 0.53 5.77 -2.14
CA PHE A 182 1.86 5.27 -1.84
C PHE A 182 2.34 5.77 -0.47
N THR A 183 1.98 7.00 -0.07
CA THR A 183 2.33 7.54 1.25
C THR A 183 1.70 6.69 2.35
N ALA A 184 0.43 6.29 2.20
CA ALA A 184 -0.22 5.38 3.12
C ALA A 184 0.48 4.01 3.17
N VAL A 185 0.86 3.44 2.02
CA VAL A 185 1.58 2.15 1.95
C VAL A 185 2.96 2.23 2.61
N PHE A 186 3.73 3.31 2.40
CA PHE A 186 4.99 3.51 3.13
C PHE A 186 4.78 3.74 4.62
N GLY A 187 3.66 4.38 5.02
CA GLY A 187 3.25 4.46 6.42
C GLY A 187 3.03 3.08 7.04
N MET A 188 2.39 2.15 6.31
CA MET A 188 2.24 0.76 6.74
C MET A 188 3.60 0.06 6.88
N ALA A 189 4.52 0.24 5.92
CA ALA A 189 5.89 -0.29 6.04
C ALA A 189 6.65 0.31 7.24
N GLY A 190 6.37 1.57 7.59
CA GLY A 190 6.88 2.20 8.81
C GLY A 190 6.37 1.51 10.08
N ILE A 191 5.11 1.08 10.10
CA ILE A 191 4.54 0.27 11.20
C ILE A 191 5.22 -1.10 11.27
N ASP A 192 5.52 -1.74 10.13
CA ASP A 192 6.29 -2.98 10.10
C ASP A 192 7.67 -2.78 10.76
N GLY A 193 8.36 -1.68 10.43
CA GLY A 193 9.64 -1.28 11.04
C GLY A 193 9.53 -1.05 12.56
N LEU A 194 8.49 -0.36 13.02
CA LEU A 194 8.21 -0.18 14.44
C LEU A 194 8.00 -1.53 15.13
N PHE A 195 7.27 -2.44 14.51
CA PHE A 195 6.98 -3.74 15.08
C PHE A 195 8.23 -4.65 15.14
N ILE A 196 9.15 -4.52 14.17
CA ILE A 196 10.46 -5.18 14.21
C ILE A 196 11.25 -4.73 15.44
N LEU A 197 11.29 -3.42 15.71
CA LEU A 197 11.96 -2.87 16.89
C LEU A 197 11.30 -3.35 18.19
N ALA A 198 9.97 -3.34 18.27
CA ALA A 198 9.24 -3.86 19.42
C ALA A 198 9.54 -5.36 19.66
N THR A 199 9.62 -6.15 18.58
CA THR A 199 9.99 -7.57 18.62
C THR A 199 11.40 -7.76 19.16
N ALA A 200 12.36 -6.98 18.69
CA ALA A 200 13.75 -7.03 19.17
C ALA A 200 13.86 -6.66 20.67
N CYS A 201 13.15 -5.63 21.11
CA CYS A 201 13.08 -5.23 22.51
C CYS A 201 12.50 -6.36 23.38
N LEU A 202 11.40 -6.98 22.97
CA LEU A 202 10.79 -8.09 23.71
C LEU A 202 11.69 -9.34 23.73
N LEU A 203 12.39 -9.63 22.63
CA LEU A 203 13.39 -10.71 22.58
C LEU A 203 14.53 -10.50 23.57
N LYS A 204 14.99 -9.25 23.73
CA LYS A 204 16.04 -8.88 24.68
C LYS A 204 15.55 -8.98 26.12
N ASP A 205 14.37 -8.43 26.43
CA ASP A 205 13.76 -8.51 27.77
C ASP A 205 13.59 -9.97 28.23
N ARG A 206 13.10 -10.85 27.36
CA ARG A 206 12.97 -12.29 27.68
C ARG A 206 14.32 -12.97 27.90
N LYS A 207 15.35 -12.62 27.10
CA LYS A 207 16.71 -13.14 27.27
C LYS A 207 17.30 -12.75 28.62
N GLU A 208 17.11 -11.50 29.04
CA GLU A 208 17.61 -11.00 30.32
C GLU A 208 16.89 -11.67 31.50
N ARG A 209 15.56 -11.82 31.43
CA ARG A 209 14.77 -12.53 32.45
C ARG A 209 15.18 -14.00 32.60
N GLU A 210 15.43 -14.70 31.49
CA GLU A 210 15.97 -16.06 31.51
C GLU A 210 17.33 -16.09 32.21
N ARG A 211 18.24 -15.17 31.88
CA ARG A 211 19.56 -15.07 32.51
C ARG A 211 19.47 -14.83 34.01
N PHE A 212 18.60 -13.91 34.46
CA PHE A 212 18.41 -13.66 35.90
C PHE A 212 17.85 -14.90 36.62
N ARG A 213 16.89 -15.62 36.03
CA ARG A 213 16.42 -16.90 36.58
C ARG A 213 17.55 -17.93 36.75
N TYR A 214 18.47 -18.03 35.78
CA TYR A 214 19.63 -18.92 35.90
C TYR A 214 20.65 -18.46 36.95
N ILE A 215 20.74 -17.16 37.24
CA ILE A 215 21.59 -16.64 38.30
C ILE A 215 20.95 -16.95 39.65
N ASP A 216 19.66 -16.65 39.82
CA ASP A 216 18.91 -16.93 41.06
C ASP A 216 18.91 -18.42 41.43
N SER A 217 18.85 -19.32 40.43
CA SER A 217 18.94 -20.76 40.66
C SER A 217 20.32 -21.21 41.18
N LYS A 218 21.37 -20.40 41.00
CA LYS A 218 22.73 -20.71 41.48
C LYS A 218 23.02 -20.09 42.85
N THR A 219 22.33 -19.02 43.22
CA THR A 219 22.52 -18.29 44.49
C THR A 219 21.68 -18.83 45.64
N GLN A 220 20.71 -19.71 45.42
CA GLN A 220 20.07 -20.44 46.52
C GLN A 220 21.08 -21.45 47.11
N PRO A 221 21.50 -21.31 48.38
CA PRO A 221 22.32 -22.32 49.02
C PRO A 221 21.52 -23.62 49.12
N SER A 222 22.10 -24.72 48.65
CA SER A 222 21.61 -26.06 48.93
C SER A 222 21.64 -26.26 50.45
N THR A 223 20.52 -25.98 51.10
CA THR A 223 20.28 -26.36 52.48
C THR A 223 19.95 -27.85 52.47
N PHE A 224 21.00 -28.65 52.62
CA PHE A 224 20.97 -30.03 53.09
C PHE A 224 21.82 -30.11 54.34
#